data_AF-A0A1A8MB52-F1
#
_entry.id   AF-A0A1A8MB52-F1
#
_cell.length_a   1.000
_cell.length_b   1.000
_cell.length_c   1.000
_cell.angle_alpha   90.00
_cell.angle_beta   90.00
_cell.angle_gamma   90.00
#
_symmetry.space_group_name_H-M   'P 1'
#
loop_
_entity.id
_entity.type
_entity.pdbx_description
1 polymer ?
#
loop_
_entity_poly.entity_id
_entity_poly.type
_entity_poly.pdbx_seq_one_letter_code
_entity_poly.pdbx_strand_id
1 'polypeptide(L)'
;QTTAATALDVNMTRYHVVVSERLLKTDLQHGGYKQTLLGFPFKLGIYPRDGKVFVNDAQVNSSNILCGSGVIHGLSSVLQINRNRCDKKTTEKVMGPCGSCLFRQSKICPNDTIPDKSARLRKCIFRQNLDGDFLLSVGCIATCIQKNV
;
A
#
# COMPACT_ATOMS: atom_id res chain seq x y z
N GLN A 1 -21.50 -6.34 -16.10
CA GLN A 1 -21.85 -7.73 -16.46
C GLN A 1 -20.57 -8.39 -16.93
N THR A 2 -20.01 -9.48 -16.41
CA THR A 2 -20.39 -10.45 -15.37
C THR A 2 -19.11 -11.26 -15.09
N THR A 3 -18.72 -11.43 -13.84
CA THR A 3 -17.96 -12.61 -13.38
C THR A 3 -18.42 -12.83 -11.94
N ALA A 4 -19.55 -13.52 -11.76
CA ALA A 4 -19.59 -14.95 -11.53
C ALA A 4 -18.83 -15.29 -10.23
N ALA A 5 -19.61 -15.48 -9.16
CA ALA A 5 -19.14 -16.12 -7.95
C ALA A 5 -18.75 -17.56 -8.30
N THR A 6 -17.45 -17.83 -8.43
CA THR A 6 -16.94 -19.19 -8.66
C THR A 6 -15.60 -19.35 -7.97
N ALA A 7 -15.56 -20.32 -7.03
CA ALA A 7 -14.50 -20.70 -6.11
C ALA A 7 -14.35 -19.83 -4.85
N LEU A 8 -14.40 -20.51 -3.69
CA LEU A 8 -13.90 -20.00 -2.41
C LEU A 8 -12.46 -19.51 -2.61
N ASP A 9 -12.27 -18.21 -2.76
CA ASP A 9 -10.93 -17.63 -2.72
C ASP A 9 -10.33 -17.90 -1.34
N VAL A 10 -9.21 -18.64 -1.32
CA VAL A 10 -8.49 -19.00 -0.08
C VAL A 10 -8.15 -17.73 0.72
N ASN A 11 -7.85 -16.63 0.04
CA ASN A 11 -7.56 -15.36 0.71
C ASN A 11 -8.81 -14.80 1.40
N MET A 12 -9.97 -14.96 0.78
CA MET A 12 -11.25 -14.57 1.37
C MET A 12 -11.50 -15.34 2.65
N THR A 13 -11.36 -16.67 2.64
CA THR A 13 -11.52 -17.48 3.84
C THR A 13 -10.50 -17.10 4.91
N ARG A 14 -9.23 -16.92 4.56
CA ARG A 14 -8.17 -16.48 5.50
C ARG A 14 -8.43 -15.11 6.12
N TYR A 15 -9.10 -14.20 5.40
CA TYR A 15 -9.46 -12.88 5.93
C TYR A 15 -10.53 -12.96 7.04
N HIS A 16 -11.36 -14.00 7.05
CA HIS A 16 -12.40 -14.19 8.06
C HIS A 16 -11.91 -14.91 9.32
N VAL A 17 -10.67 -15.40 9.33
CA VAL A 17 -10.10 -16.17 10.45
C VAL A 17 -9.15 -15.28 11.24
N VAL A 18 -9.39 -15.13 12.54
CA VAL A 18 -8.42 -14.54 13.48
C VAL A 18 -7.59 -15.68 14.08
N VAL A 19 -6.27 -15.51 14.07
CA VAL A 19 -5.33 -16.49 14.63
C VAL A 19 -4.83 -16.05 16.00
N SER A 20 -4.35 -17.01 16.78
CA SER A 20 -3.69 -16.81 18.09
C SER A 20 -4.58 -16.37 19.25
N GLU A 21 -5.85 -16.07 19.01
CA GLU A 21 -6.79 -15.63 20.04
C GLU A 21 -8.10 -16.40 19.94
N ARG A 22 -8.62 -16.86 21.08
CA ARG A 22 -9.97 -17.42 21.20
C ARG A 22 -10.90 -16.32 21.69
N LEU A 23 -11.62 -15.69 20.76
CA LEU A 23 -12.50 -14.55 21.06
C LEU A 23 -13.93 -15.02 21.35
N LEU A 24 -14.42 -14.79 22.56
CA LEU A 24 -15.83 -14.87 22.92
C LEU A 24 -16.53 -13.53 22.65
N LYS A 25 -17.86 -13.52 22.67
CA LYS A 25 -18.68 -12.31 22.51
C LYS A 25 -18.26 -11.20 23.47
N THR A 26 -17.92 -11.56 24.71
CA THR A 26 -17.46 -10.63 25.75
C THR A 26 -16.16 -9.94 25.35
N ASP A 27 -15.25 -10.67 24.70
CA ASP A 27 -13.96 -10.13 24.27
C ASP A 27 -14.13 -9.16 23.10
N LEU A 28 -15.12 -9.40 22.24
CA LEU A 28 -15.45 -8.51 21.13
C LEU A 28 -16.04 -7.16 21.60
N GLN A 29 -16.60 -7.07 22.81
CA GLN A 29 -17.18 -5.82 23.34
C GLN A 29 -16.12 -4.76 23.63
N HIS A 30 -14.85 -5.14 23.79
CA HIS A 30 -13.76 -4.18 23.96
C HIS A 30 -13.38 -3.46 22.65
N GLY A 31 -13.85 -3.97 21.51
CA GLY A 31 -13.50 -3.46 20.19
C GLY A 31 -12.02 -3.63 19.84
N GLY A 32 -11.57 -2.85 18.86
CA GLY A 32 -10.15 -2.80 18.44
C GLY A 32 -9.88 -3.54 17.14
N TYR A 33 -8.62 -3.92 16.90
CA TYR A 33 -8.21 -4.56 15.65
C TYR A 33 -7.62 -5.94 15.90
N LYS A 34 -7.98 -6.91 15.04
CA LYS A 34 -7.47 -8.29 15.10
C LYS A 34 -6.77 -8.67 13.81
N GLN A 35 -5.65 -9.38 13.95
CA GLN A 35 -4.90 -9.89 12.81
C GLN A 35 -5.63 -11.07 12.20
N THR A 36 -5.75 -11.05 10.88
CA THR A 36 -6.33 -12.17 10.14
C THR A 36 -5.27 -13.19 9.77
N LEU A 37 -5.70 -14.42 9.46
CA LEU A 37 -4.85 -15.46 8.90
C LEU A 37 -4.30 -15.06 7.52
N LEU A 38 -4.93 -14.10 6.82
CA LEU A 38 -4.40 -13.53 5.58
C LEU A 38 -3.08 -12.77 5.81
N GLY A 39 -2.83 -12.32 7.04
CA GLY A 39 -1.58 -11.69 7.44
C GLY A 39 -1.55 -10.18 7.25
N PHE A 40 -0.41 -9.58 7.53
CA PHE A 40 -0.22 -8.14 7.38
C PHE A 40 -0.29 -7.74 5.90
N PRO A 41 -0.98 -6.63 5.54
CA PRO A 41 -1.60 -5.62 6.39
C PRO A 41 -3.14 -5.72 6.50
N PHE A 42 -3.69 -6.94 6.52
CA PHE A 42 -5.13 -7.19 6.52
C PHE A 42 -5.62 -7.50 7.94
N LYS A 43 -6.27 -6.51 8.59
CA LYS A 43 -6.85 -6.66 9.92
C LYS A 43 -8.38 -6.56 9.85
N LEU A 44 -9.05 -7.13 10.85
CA LEU A 44 -10.47 -6.87 11.10
C LEU A 44 -10.58 -5.78 12.16
N GLY A 45 -11.47 -4.82 11.94
CA GLY A 45 -11.92 -3.91 12.99
C GLY A 45 -13.10 -4.50 13.73
N ILE A 46 -13.14 -4.37 15.05
CA ILE A 46 -14.26 -4.75 15.90
C ILE A 46 -14.83 -3.48 16.51
N TYR A 47 -16.11 -3.23 16.26
CA TYR A 47 -16.80 -2.00 16.63
C TYR A 47 -18.07 -2.32 17.43
N PRO A 48 -18.04 -2.12 18.75
CA PRO A 48 -19.24 -2.09 19.57
C PRO A 48 -20.06 -0.84 19.23
N ARG A 49 -21.33 -1.01 18.85
CA ARG A 49 -22.27 0.07 18.53
C ARG A 49 -23.66 -0.29 19.06
N ASP A 50 -24.21 0.54 19.94
CA ASP A 50 -25.58 0.41 20.47
C ASP A 50 -25.92 -0.99 21.02
N GLY A 51 -25.02 -1.57 21.83
CA GLY A 51 -25.18 -2.91 22.41
C GLY A 51 -24.98 -4.06 21.42
N LYS A 52 -24.67 -3.78 20.16
CA LYS A 52 -24.33 -4.74 19.10
C LYS A 52 -22.83 -4.69 18.81
N VAL A 53 -22.32 -5.76 18.22
CA VAL A 53 -20.92 -5.86 17.79
C VAL A 53 -20.87 -5.98 16.28
N PHE A 54 -19.97 -5.23 15.67
CA PHE A 54 -19.70 -5.27 14.25
C PHE A 54 -18.25 -5.67 14.00
N VAL A 55 -18.04 -6.53 13.01
CA VAL A 55 -16.72 -6.83 12.45
C VAL A 55 -16.64 -6.11 11.10
N ASN A 56 -15.75 -5.12 11.00
CA ASN A 56 -15.84 -4.05 10.01
C ASN A 56 -17.27 -3.46 10.04
N ASP A 57 -18.03 -3.64 8.96
CA ASP A 57 -19.41 -3.17 8.84
C ASP A 57 -20.44 -4.31 8.91
N ALA A 58 -20.01 -5.55 9.14
CA ALA A 58 -20.90 -6.70 9.28
C ALA A 58 -21.30 -6.92 10.75
N GLN A 59 -22.59 -7.00 11.04
CA GLN A 59 -23.09 -7.24 12.39
C GLN A 59 -22.84 -8.70 12.78
N VAL A 60 -22.44 -8.95 14.03
CA VAL A 60 -22.42 -10.29 14.63
C VAL A 60 -23.86 -10.70 14.99
N ASN A 61 -24.41 -11.68 14.28
CA ASN A 61 -25.79 -12.18 14.47
C ASN A 61 -25.85 -13.41 15.37
N SER A 62 -24.82 -14.27 15.29
CA SER A 62 -24.65 -15.43 16.18
C SER A 62 -23.22 -15.44 16.71
N SER A 63 -23.03 -15.94 17.92
CA SER A 63 -21.76 -15.81 18.62
C SER A 63 -21.58 -16.94 19.63
N ASN A 64 -20.35 -17.17 20.06
CA ASN A 64 -19.99 -18.18 21.05
C ASN A 64 -20.34 -19.63 20.63
N ILE A 65 -20.34 -19.92 19.32
CA ILE A 65 -20.43 -21.30 18.85
C ILE A 65 -19.07 -21.95 19.12
N LEU A 66 -18.98 -22.70 20.20
CA LEU A 66 -17.73 -23.30 20.63
C LEU A 66 -17.33 -24.46 19.72
N CYS A 67 -16.06 -24.48 19.32
CA CYS A 67 -15.44 -25.58 18.61
C CYS A 67 -14.29 -26.13 19.44
N GLY A 68 -13.80 -27.33 19.13
CA GLY A 68 -12.73 -27.98 19.89
C GLY A 68 -11.48 -27.10 20.07
N SER A 69 -11.14 -26.29 19.07
CA SER A 69 -9.97 -25.41 19.06
C SER A 69 -10.28 -23.92 18.94
N GLY A 70 -11.55 -23.50 18.98
CA GLY A 70 -11.89 -22.11 18.65
C GLY A 70 -13.35 -21.72 18.91
N VAL A 71 -13.75 -20.58 18.36
CA VAL A 71 -15.11 -20.04 18.46
C VAL A 71 -15.55 -19.53 17.09
N ILE A 72 -16.76 -19.87 16.69
CA ILE A 72 -17.39 -19.37 15.48
C ILE A 72 -18.36 -18.23 15.85
N HIS A 73 -18.26 -17.13 15.11
CA HIS A 73 -19.21 -16.02 15.12
C HIS A 73 -19.83 -15.89 13.73
N GLY A 74 -21.15 -15.88 13.65
CA GLY A 74 -21.88 -15.66 12.41
C GLY A 74 -22.10 -14.17 12.17
N LEU A 75 -21.79 -13.72 10.96
CA LEU A 75 -21.92 -12.33 10.53
C LEU A 75 -23.13 -12.14 9.61
N SER A 76 -23.66 -10.92 9.56
CA SER A 76 -24.78 -10.54 8.69
C SER A 76 -24.41 -10.52 7.20
N SER A 77 -23.11 -10.45 6.88
CA SER A 77 -22.60 -10.39 5.52
C SER A 77 -21.16 -10.92 5.43
N VAL A 78 -20.75 -11.23 4.21
CA VAL A 78 -19.40 -11.66 3.87
C VAL A 78 -18.46 -10.45 3.86
N LEU A 79 -17.33 -10.53 4.57
CA LEU A 79 -16.38 -9.43 4.74
C LEU A 79 -15.52 -9.23 3.49
N GLN A 80 -15.51 -8.03 2.94
CA GLN A 80 -14.60 -7.69 1.85
C GLN A 80 -13.17 -7.49 2.38
N ILE A 81 -12.18 -7.99 1.63
CA ILE A 81 -10.77 -7.87 2.02
C ILE A 81 -10.35 -6.40 1.95
N ASN A 82 -10.11 -5.81 3.12
CA ASN A 82 -9.63 -4.44 3.26
C ASN A 82 -8.16 -4.40 3.69
N ARG A 83 -7.35 -3.66 2.92
CA ARG A 83 -5.94 -3.40 3.22
C ARG A 83 -5.83 -2.20 4.16
N ASN A 84 -5.46 -2.41 5.42
CA ASN A 84 -5.48 -1.35 6.44
C ASN A 84 -4.18 -0.54 6.55
N ARG A 85 -3.21 -0.75 5.65
CA ARG A 85 -1.95 0.00 5.63
C ARG A 85 -1.97 1.08 4.56
N CYS A 86 -1.99 2.32 5.03
CA CYS A 86 -1.86 3.52 4.21
C CYS A 86 -0.46 4.12 4.38
N ASP A 87 0.57 3.44 3.84
CA ASP A 87 1.89 4.09 3.75
C ASP A 87 1.74 5.28 2.80
N LYS A 88 2.03 6.48 3.29
CA LYS A 88 2.15 7.65 2.42
C LYS A 88 3.40 7.43 1.58
N LYS A 89 3.23 7.09 0.31
CA LYS A 89 4.34 7.07 -0.65
C LYS A 89 4.84 8.50 -0.80
N THR A 90 5.92 8.83 -0.10
CA THR A 90 6.57 10.12 -0.26
C THR A 90 7.49 10.03 -1.48
N THR A 91 7.35 11.02 -2.34
CA THR A 91 8.22 11.18 -3.49
C THR A 91 8.99 12.45 -3.29
N GLU A 92 10.31 12.33 -3.18
CA GLU A 92 11.18 13.49 -3.06
C GLU A 92 11.67 13.89 -4.43
N LYS A 93 11.54 15.17 -4.73
CA LYS A 93 12.04 15.75 -5.98
C LYS A 93 13.47 16.19 -5.75
N VAL A 94 14.40 15.60 -6.48
CA VAL A 94 15.82 15.95 -6.49
C VAL A 94 16.22 16.44 -7.87
N MET A 95 17.17 17.36 -7.95
CA MET A 95 17.69 17.83 -9.24
C MET A 95 18.84 16.94 -9.69
N GLY A 96 18.82 16.51 -10.95
CA GLY A 96 19.93 15.81 -11.57
C GLY A 96 21.13 16.73 -11.87
N PRO A 97 22.29 16.17 -12.25
CA PRO A 97 23.41 16.93 -12.78
C PRO A 97 23.06 17.68 -14.07
N CYS A 98 23.78 18.77 -14.32
CA CYS A 98 23.74 19.45 -15.62
C CYS A 98 24.50 18.62 -16.66
N GLY A 99 23.84 18.28 -17.77
CA GLY A 99 24.45 17.52 -18.86
C GLY A 99 23.80 17.79 -20.21
N SER A 100 24.21 17.06 -21.24
CA SER A 100 23.63 17.21 -22.59
C SER A 100 22.13 16.90 -22.59
N CYS A 101 21.33 17.79 -23.18
CA CYS A 101 19.88 17.60 -23.35
C CYS A 101 19.53 16.40 -24.26
N LEU A 102 20.51 15.90 -25.03
CA LEU A 102 20.34 14.74 -25.92
C LEU A 102 20.43 13.41 -25.17
N PHE A 103 20.86 13.40 -23.91
CA PHE A 103 20.87 12.17 -23.12
C PHE A 103 19.45 11.68 -22.84
N ARG A 104 19.24 10.35 -22.87
CA ARG A 104 17.97 9.75 -22.43
C ARG A 104 17.71 10.16 -20.97
N GLN A 105 16.47 10.52 -20.66
CA GLN A 105 16.08 11.02 -19.33
C GLN A 105 16.49 10.08 -18.17
N SER A 106 16.60 8.77 -18.42
CA SER A 106 17.08 7.79 -17.44
C SER A 106 18.57 7.88 -17.10
N LYS A 107 19.40 8.51 -17.96
CA LYS A 107 20.84 8.73 -17.70
C LYS A 107 21.12 10.06 -16.99
N ILE A 108 20.13 10.97 -16.95
CA ILE A 108 20.26 12.29 -16.33
C ILE A 108 19.97 12.21 -14.82
N CYS A 109 19.29 11.15 -14.36
CA CYS A 109 18.95 10.96 -12.96
C CYS A 109 19.94 10.01 -12.25
N PRO A 110 20.60 10.43 -11.16
CA PRO A 110 21.55 9.59 -10.41
C PRO A 110 20.86 8.63 -9.42
N ASN A 111 21.59 7.66 -8.89
CA ASN A 111 21.22 6.82 -7.73
C ASN A 111 19.81 6.20 -7.80
N ASP A 112 19.48 5.52 -8.90
CA ASP A 112 18.18 4.85 -9.13
C ASP A 112 16.93 5.77 -9.05
N THR A 113 17.14 7.09 -9.08
CA THR A 113 16.02 8.04 -9.23
C THR A 113 15.46 7.99 -10.64
N ILE A 114 14.16 8.20 -10.76
CA ILE A 114 13.46 8.19 -12.06
C ILE A 114 13.10 9.62 -12.49
N PRO A 115 13.15 9.95 -13.79
CA PRO A 115 12.78 11.28 -14.25
C PRO A 115 11.30 11.60 -13.97
N ASP A 116 11.03 12.77 -13.41
CA ASP A 116 9.68 13.32 -13.28
C ASP A 116 9.19 13.77 -14.66
N LYS A 117 8.40 12.91 -15.32
CA LYS A 117 7.84 13.20 -16.66
C LYS A 117 6.91 14.42 -16.68
N SER A 118 6.40 14.86 -15.53
CA SER A 118 5.54 16.03 -15.41
C SER A 118 6.35 17.34 -15.30
N ALA A 119 7.64 17.25 -14.98
CA ALA A 119 8.52 18.40 -14.87
C ALA A 119 9.27 18.65 -16.17
N ARG A 120 9.37 19.91 -16.58
CA ARG A 120 10.16 20.31 -17.74
C ARG A 120 11.64 20.34 -17.39
N LEU A 121 12.50 20.00 -18.36
CA LEU A 121 13.94 20.18 -18.25
C LEU A 121 14.28 21.66 -18.04
N ARG A 122 15.19 21.94 -17.10
CA ARG A 122 15.73 23.29 -16.88
C ARG A 122 17.04 23.45 -17.65
N LYS A 123 17.25 24.62 -18.26
CA LYS A 123 18.50 24.94 -18.96
C LYS A 123 19.63 25.18 -17.95
N CYS A 124 20.84 24.80 -18.32
CA CYS A 124 22.07 25.04 -17.55
C CYS A 124 23.27 25.16 -18.49
N ILE A 125 24.45 25.49 -17.97
CA ILE A 125 25.70 25.51 -18.73
C ILE A 125 26.61 24.44 -18.14
N PHE A 126 27.13 23.54 -18.97
CA PHE A 126 28.12 22.54 -18.56
C PHE A 126 29.37 22.61 -19.42
N ARG A 127 30.46 22.04 -18.87
CA ARG A 127 31.75 21.94 -19.53
C ARG A 127 31.83 20.57 -20.20
N GLN A 128 32.07 20.53 -21.50
CA GLN A 128 32.31 19.29 -22.25
C GLN A 128 33.71 19.28 -22.82
N ASN A 129 34.35 18.11 -22.81
CA ASN A 129 35.67 17.91 -23.41
C ASN A 129 35.46 17.42 -24.84
N LEU A 130 35.92 18.20 -25.81
CA LEU A 130 35.92 17.84 -27.22
C LEU A 130 37.38 17.95 -27.67
N ASP A 131 37.97 16.81 -28.04
CA ASP A 131 39.33 16.73 -28.58
C ASP A 131 40.44 17.39 -27.73
N GLY A 132 40.31 17.32 -26.41
CA GLY A 132 41.28 17.87 -25.44
C GLY A 132 40.98 19.30 -25.00
N ASP A 133 40.10 20.01 -25.70
CA ASP A 133 39.64 21.34 -25.34
C ASP A 133 38.34 21.29 -24.53
N PHE A 134 38.19 22.24 -23.62
CA PHE A 134 37.01 22.34 -22.79
C PHE A 134 36.09 23.44 -23.31
N LEU A 135 34.92 23.06 -23.81
CA LEU A 135 33.91 23.98 -24.30
C LEU A 135 32.76 24.13 -23.31
N LEU A 136 32.32 25.37 -23.11
CA LEU A 136 31.08 25.68 -22.40
C LEU A 136 29.91 25.45 -23.37
N SER A 137 28.90 24.71 -22.92
CA SER A 137 27.75 24.37 -23.76
C SER A 137 26.46 24.38 -22.97
N VAL A 138 25.37 24.68 -23.67
CA VAL A 138 24.04 24.72 -23.08
C VAL A 138 23.55 23.29 -22.87
N GLY A 139 23.27 22.96 -21.61
CA GLY A 139 22.77 21.65 -21.17
C GLY A 139 21.40 21.74 -20.52
N CYS A 140 20.96 20.60 -20.00
CA CYS A 140 19.70 20.42 -19.30
C CYS A 140 19.91 19.75 -17.93
N ILE A 141 19.04 20.12 -16.99
CA ILE A 141 18.86 19.47 -15.68
C ILE A 141 17.45 18.87 -15.65
N ALA A 142 17.36 17.59 -15.31
CA ALA A 142 16.08 16.92 -15.05
C ALA A 142 15.68 17.05 -13.58
N THR A 143 14.38 17.16 -13.33
CA THR A 143 13.81 16.87 -12.01
C THR A 143 13.62 15.36 -11.92
N CYS A 144 14.23 14.75 -10.92
CA CYS A 144 14.20 13.33 -10.66
C CYS A 144 13.39 13.06 -9.39
N ILE A 145 12.77 11.88 -9.33
CA ILE A 145 11.93 11.44 -8.23
C ILE A 145 12.61 10.27 -7.53
N GLN A 146 12.88 10.45 -6.25
CA GLN A 146 13.19 9.35 -5.34
C GLN A 146 11.89 8.83 -4.73
N LYS A 147 11.65 7.52 -4.86
CA LYS A 147 10.54 6.86 -4.16
C LYS A 147 11.04 6.41 -2.79
N ASN A 148 10.53 7.01 -1.73
CA ASN A 148 10.73 6.55 -0.37
C ASN A 148 9.52 5.70 0.02
N VAL A 149 9.78 4.47 0.50
CA VAL A 149 8.77 3.50 0.95
C VAL A 149 8.78 3.43 2.46
#